data_AF-A0A9L0THF2-F1
#
_entry.id   AF-A0A9L0THF2-F1
#
_cell.length_a   1.000
_cell.length_b   1.000
_cell.length_c   1.000
_cell.angle_alpha   90.00
_cell.angle_beta   90.00
_cell.angle_gamma   90.00
#
_symmetry.space_group_name_H-M   'P 1'
#
loop_
_entity.id
_entity.type
_entity.pdbx_description
1 polymer ?
#
loop_
_entity_poly.entity_id
_entity_poly.type
_entity_poly.pdbx_seq_one_letter_code
_entity_poly.pdbx_strand_id
1 'polypeptide(L)'
;MKKSIGILSPGVALGTAGSAMSSKFFLMALAIFFSFAQVVIEANSWWSLGMNNPVQMSEVYIIGAQPLCSQLAGLSQGQKKLCHLYQDHMQYIGEGAKTGIKECQYQFRHRRWNCSTVDNTSVFGRVMQIGSRETAFTYAVSAAGVVNAMSRACREGELSTCGCSRAARPKDLPRDWLWGGCGDNIDYGYRFAKEFVDARERERIHAKGSYESARILMNLHNNEAGRRTVYNLADVACKCHGVSGSCSLKTCWLQLADFRKVGDALKEKYDSAAAMRLNSRGKLVQVNSRFNSPTTQDLVYIDPSPDYCVRNESTGSLGTQGRLCNKTSEGMDGCELMCCGRGYDQFKTVQTERCHCKFHWCCYVKCKKCTEIVDQFVCK
;
A
#
# COMPACT_ATOMS: atom_id res chain seq x y z
N MET A 1 -39.56 -49.65 -74.30
CA MET A 1 -38.69 -48.59 -74.86
C MET A 1 -37.32 -48.68 -74.21
N LYS A 2 -36.32 -49.04 -75.04
CA LYS A 2 -34.86 -48.77 -75.01
C LYS A 2 -34.25 -48.40 -73.64
N LYS A 3 -33.41 -49.21 -72.96
CA LYS A 3 -32.10 -49.81 -73.33
C LYS A 3 -31.12 -48.76 -73.88
N SER A 4 -30.03 -48.48 -73.15
CA SER A 4 -28.64 -48.94 -73.47
C SER A 4 -27.80 -47.75 -73.97
N ILE A 5 -26.48 -47.57 -73.80
CA ILE A 5 -25.24 -48.32 -73.47
C ILE A 5 -24.14 -47.21 -73.38
N GLY A 6 -22.98 -47.26 -72.73
CA GLY A 6 -22.15 -48.28 -72.07
C GLY A 6 -20.85 -47.60 -71.59
N ILE A 7 -20.31 -47.99 -70.43
CA ILE A 7 -19.16 -48.90 -70.24
C ILE A 7 -17.78 -48.26 -70.55
N LEU A 8 -16.95 -48.05 -69.52
CA LEU A 8 -15.59 -48.60 -69.33
C LEU A 8 -14.81 -47.81 -68.24
N SER A 9 -14.35 -48.50 -67.20
CA SER A 9 -13.12 -48.13 -66.46
C SER A 9 -11.93 -48.84 -67.13
N PRO A 10 -10.69 -48.28 -67.09
CA PRO A 10 -9.77 -48.66 -66.00
C PRO A 10 -8.70 -47.60 -65.60
N GLY A 11 -8.27 -47.65 -64.33
CA GLY A 11 -6.86 -47.64 -63.88
C GLY A 11 -5.89 -46.45 -64.07
N VAL A 12 -5.18 -46.12 -62.96
CA VAL A 12 -3.77 -45.62 -62.85
C VAL A 12 -3.58 -44.12 -63.20
N ALA A 13 -2.83 -43.21 -62.54
CA ALA A 13 -1.77 -43.20 -61.51
C ALA A 13 -1.66 -41.80 -60.82
N LEU A 14 -0.92 -41.78 -59.70
CA LEU A 14 -0.18 -40.70 -59.00
C LEU A 14 -0.16 -39.26 -59.55
N GLY A 15 -0.28 -38.29 -58.63
CA GLY A 15 0.16 -36.90 -58.82
C GLY A 15 0.15 -36.05 -57.55
N THR A 16 1.24 -36.08 -56.80
CA THR A 16 1.54 -35.12 -55.70
C THR A 16 1.96 -33.76 -56.26
N ALA A 17 1.31 -32.68 -55.81
CA ALA A 17 1.85 -31.31 -55.74
C ALA A 17 0.89 -30.51 -54.85
N GLY A 18 1.24 -29.92 -53.71
CA GLY A 18 2.48 -29.22 -53.40
C GLY A 18 2.25 -27.72 -53.55
N SER A 19 1.49 -27.09 -52.62
CA SER A 19 1.49 -25.63 -52.46
C SER A 19 1.98 -25.28 -51.07
N ALA A 20 3.27 -24.94 -51.02
CA ALA A 20 3.97 -24.48 -49.85
C ALA A 20 3.38 -23.15 -49.37
N MET A 21 2.57 -23.20 -48.30
CA MET A 21 2.31 -22.02 -47.49
C MET A 21 3.64 -21.62 -46.86
N SER A 22 4.20 -20.50 -47.31
CA SER A 22 5.56 -20.07 -46.97
C SER A 22 5.76 -20.04 -45.45
N SER A 23 6.68 -20.88 -44.97
CA SER A 23 7.13 -21.01 -43.57
C SER A 23 7.42 -19.65 -42.91
N LYS A 24 7.78 -18.64 -43.71
CA LYS A 24 7.98 -17.26 -43.25
C LYS A 24 6.72 -16.61 -42.69
N PHE A 25 5.53 -16.87 -43.24
CA PHE A 25 4.28 -16.30 -42.74
C PHE A 25 3.80 -16.96 -41.45
N PHE A 26 4.06 -18.26 -41.27
CA PHE A 26 3.72 -18.97 -40.03
C PHE A 26 4.64 -18.53 -38.87
N LEU A 27 5.93 -18.34 -39.15
CA LEU A 27 6.89 -17.79 -38.18
C LEU A 27 6.60 -16.32 -37.85
N MET A 28 6.18 -15.51 -38.82
CA MET A 28 5.79 -14.11 -38.58
C MET A 28 4.49 -14.02 -37.77
N ALA A 29 3.50 -14.88 -38.05
CA ALA A 29 2.26 -14.95 -37.30
C ALA A 29 2.50 -15.43 -35.85
N LEU A 30 3.39 -16.41 -35.63
CA LEU A 30 3.82 -16.84 -34.30
C LEU A 30 4.63 -15.76 -33.58
N ALA A 31 5.52 -15.03 -34.27
CA ALA A 31 6.25 -13.91 -33.69
C ALA A 31 5.31 -12.77 -33.28
N ILE A 32 4.27 -12.48 -34.06
CA ILE A 32 3.22 -11.51 -33.72
C ILE A 32 2.35 -12.04 -32.57
N PHE A 33 1.97 -13.33 -32.57
CA PHE A 33 1.22 -13.93 -31.45
C PHE A 33 2.03 -13.98 -30.15
N PHE A 34 3.34 -14.25 -30.21
CA PHE A 34 4.23 -14.24 -29.04
C PHE A 34 4.60 -12.81 -28.58
N SER A 35 4.62 -11.82 -29.48
CA SER A 35 4.79 -10.41 -29.09
C SER A 35 3.51 -9.77 -28.54
N PHE A 36 2.33 -10.34 -28.83
CA PHE A 36 1.08 -10.00 -28.15
C PHE A 36 0.80 -10.82 -26.87
N ALA A 37 1.56 -11.90 -26.61
CA ALA A 37 1.40 -12.75 -25.43
C ALA A 37 2.25 -12.34 -24.21
N GLN A 38 2.99 -11.23 -24.30
CA GLN A 38 3.55 -10.55 -23.13
C GLN A 38 2.88 -9.19 -22.95
N VAL A 39 1.60 -9.21 -22.60
CA VAL A 39 1.10 -8.14 -21.73
C VAL A 39 1.81 -8.34 -20.40
N VAL A 40 3.04 -7.81 -20.29
CA VAL A 40 3.59 -7.48 -18.99
C VAL A 40 2.62 -6.44 -18.45
N ILE A 41 1.71 -6.87 -17.59
CA ILE A 41 0.94 -5.94 -16.77
C ILE A 41 2.01 -5.20 -15.97
N GLU A 42 2.38 -4.01 -16.42
CA GLU A 42 3.24 -3.11 -15.67
C GLU A 42 2.53 -2.82 -14.36
N ALA A 43 2.89 -3.56 -13.32
CA ALA A 43 2.42 -3.34 -11.96
C ALA A 43 3.13 -2.13 -11.34
N ASN A 44 3.40 -1.08 -12.12
CA ASN A 44 4.03 0.14 -11.64
C ASN A 44 2.98 0.87 -10.79
N SER A 45 3.23 1.05 -9.49
CA SER A 45 2.31 1.73 -8.55
C SER A 45 2.92 3.02 -8.04
N TRP A 46 2.10 4.01 -7.68
CA TRP A 46 2.59 5.29 -7.11
C TRP A 46 3.30 5.08 -5.76
N TRP A 47 3.12 3.94 -5.09
CA TRP A 47 3.89 3.56 -3.90
C TRP A 47 5.41 3.57 -4.14
N SER A 48 5.87 3.41 -5.39
CA SER A 48 7.29 3.48 -5.77
C SER A 48 7.96 4.79 -5.33
N LEU A 49 7.18 5.87 -5.22
CA LEU A 49 7.62 7.17 -4.71
C LEU A 49 8.13 7.11 -3.26
N GLY A 50 7.73 6.10 -2.49
CA GLY A 50 8.22 5.87 -1.13
C GLY A 50 9.48 5.00 -1.05
N MET A 51 9.80 4.27 -2.13
CA MET A 51 10.94 3.35 -2.21
C MET A 51 12.18 4.05 -2.77
N ASN A 52 12.00 4.81 -3.84
CA ASN A 52 13.04 5.64 -4.42
C ASN A 52 12.85 7.06 -3.89
N ASN A 53 13.93 7.70 -3.43
CA ASN A 53 13.91 9.11 -3.07
C ASN A 53 14.60 9.95 -4.18
N PRO A 54 14.06 10.04 -5.41
CA PRO A 54 14.61 11.01 -6.38
C PRO A 54 14.19 12.44 -6.03
N VAL A 55 13.28 12.65 -5.06
CA VAL A 55 12.78 13.98 -4.66
C VAL A 55 13.57 14.56 -3.49
N GLN A 56 14.66 13.93 -3.06
CA GLN A 56 15.68 14.61 -2.25
C GLN A 56 16.56 15.47 -3.18
N MET A 57 15.99 16.53 -3.74
CA MET A 57 16.75 17.58 -4.42
C MET A 57 16.46 18.92 -3.77
N SER A 58 17.04 19.12 -2.59
CA SER A 58 17.42 20.46 -2.15
C SER A 58 18.52 20.97 -3.09
N GLU A 59 18.30 22.15 -3.67
CA GLU A 59 19.28 23.04 -4.34
C GLU A 59 19.45 23.05 -5.88
N VAL A 60 18.44 22.68 -6.70
CA VAL A 60 18.45 23.14 -8.11
C VAL A 60 17.05 23.57 -8.58
N TYR A 61 16.55 24.65 -7.98
CA TYR A 61 15.54 25.49 -8.61
C TYR A 61 16.25 26.62 -9.37
N ILE A 62 16.79 26.29 -10.56
CA ILE A 62 17.23 27.30 -11.53
C ILE A 62 16.66 26.93 -12.90
N ILE A 63 15.68 27.73 -13.33
CA ILE A 63 15.27 28.05 -14.71
C ILE A 63 15.27 26.86 -15.71
N GLY A 64 14.08 26.33 -16.02
CA GLY A 64 13.82 25.72 -17.33
C GLY A 64 13.67 24.20 -17.44
N ALA A 65 13.50 23.43 -16.36
CA ALA A 65 13.36 21.97 -16.45
C ALA A 65 11.95 21.46 -16.07
N GLN A 66 11.24 20.89 -17.05
CA GLN A 66 10.22 19.86 -16.84
C GLN A 66 10.44 18.75 -17.90
N PRO A 67 10.12 17.46 -17.60
CA PRO A 67 9.08 17.08 -16.65
C PRO A 67 9.52 16.02 -15.64
N LEU A 68 9.70 16.45 -14.38
CA LEU A 68 9.80 15.56 -13.21
C LEU A 68 8.71 14.47 -13.26
N CYS A 69 7.48 14.85 -13.58
CA CYS A 69 6.31 13.98 -13.57
C CYS A 69 6.30 12.85 -14.61
N SER A 70 6.94 13.03 -15.76
CA SER A 70 7.01 11.98 -16.80
C SER A 70 8.07 10.93 -16.47
N GLN A 71 9.08 11.31 -15.68
CA GLN A 71 10.17 10.43 -15.23
C GLN A 71 9.77 9.62 -13.98
N LEU A 72 8.77 10.08 -13.23
CA LEU A 72 8.23 9.33 -12.08
C LEU A 72 7.49 8.08 -12.56
N ALA A 73 8.15 6.93 -12.39
CA ALA A 73 7.57 5.62 -12.66
C ALA A 73 6.40 5.31 -11.72
N GLY A 74 5.34 4.70 -12.24
CA GLY A 74 4.19 4.25 -11.42
C GLY A 74 3.03 5.23 -11.27
N LEU A 75 3.10 6.43 -11.86
CA LEU A 75 1.94 7.33 -11.91
C LEU A 75 0.96 6.93 -13.03
N SER A 76 -0.34 6.91 -12.72
CA SER A 76 -1.42 6.88 -13.72
C SER A 76 -1.50 8.20 -14.51
N GLN A 77 -2.32 8.26 -15.55
CA GLN A 77 -2.45 9.48 -16.36
C GLN A 77 -3.07 10.63 -15.57
N GLY A 78 -4.07 10.37 -14.74
CA GLY A 78 -4.65 11.37 -13.84
C GLY A 78 -3.67 11.78 -12.74
N GLN A 79 -2.87 10.85 -12.20
CA GLN A 79 -1.81 11.20 -11.25
C GLN A 79 -0.71 12.08 -11.88
N LYS A 80 -0.36 11.84 -13.15
CA LYS A 80 0.57 12.71 -13.89
C LYS A 80 0.02 14.13 -14.07
N LYS A 81 -1.28 14.27 -14.39
CA LYS A 81 -1.94 15.58 -14.46
C LYS A 81 -1.87 16.31 -13.13
N LEU A 82 -2.15 15.63 -12.01
CA LEU A 82 -2.02 16.21 -10.68
C LEU A 82 -0.57 16.59 -10.35
N CYS A 83 0.40 15.75 -10.70
CA CYS A 83 1.82 16.05 -10.53
C CYS A 83 2.22 17.35 -11.26
N HIS A 84 1.77 17.55 -12.51
CA HIS A 84 2.09 18.77 -13.26
C HIS A 84 1.50 20.03 -12.60
N LEU A 85 0.32 19.92 -11.98
CA LEU A 85 -0.36 21.02 -11.27
C LEU A 85 0.23 21.29 -9.88
N TYR A 86 0.67 20.24 -9.19
CA TYR A 86 1.06 20.25 -7.78
C TYR A 86 2.45 19.65 -7.60
N GLN A 87 3.46 20.25 -8.24
CA GLN A 87 4.82 19.70 -8.28
C GLN A 87 5.47 19.64 -6.89
N ASP A 88 5.25 20.67 -6.08
CA ASP A 88 5.69 20.77 -4.68
C ASP A 88 5.08 19.70 -3.76
N HIS A 89 4.00 19.02 -4.18
CA HIS A 89 3.37 17.95 -3.41
C HIS A 89 4.05 16.59 -3.60
N MET A 90 4.81 16.39 -4.67
CA MET A 90 5.31 15.06 -5.03
C MET A 90 6.29 14.49 -3.99
N GLN A 91 7.09 15.35 -3.35
CA GLN A 91 7.96 14.95 -2.25
C GLN A 91 7.14 14.36 -1.10
N TYR A 92 6.12 15.09 -0.66
CA TYR A 92 5.30 14.71 0.48
C TYR A 92 4.37 13.53 0.17
N ILE A 93 4.00 13.30 -1.10
CA ILE A 93 3.34 12.06 -1.53
C ILE A 93 4.28 10.86 -1.30
N GLY A 94 5.55 10.99 -1.70
CA GLY A 94 6.57 9.98 -1.49
C GLY A 94 6.86 9.72 -0.01
N GLU A 95 6.97 10.76 0.80
CA GLU A 95 7.11 10.65 2.26
C GLU A 95 5.89 9.97 2.90
N GLY A 96 4.69 10.31 2.45
CA GLY A 96 3.45 9.65 2.88
C GLY A 96 3.41 8.17 2.51
N ALA A 97 3.78 7.82 1.28
CA ALA A 97 3.91 6.43 0.83
C ALA A 97 4.92 5.66 1.69
N LYS A 98 6.11 6.23 1.90
CA LYS A 98 7.19 5.66 2.72
C LYS A 98 6.74 5.42 4.16
N THR A 99 6.02 6.38 4.73
CA THR A 99 5.45 6.29 6.08
C THR A 99 4.44 5.15 6.18
N GLY A 100 3.54 5.04 5.19
CA GLY A 100 2.58 3.93 5.10
C GLY A 100 3.24 2.56 4.95
N ILE A 101 4.26 2.43 4.08
CA ILE A 101 5.03 1.18 3.88
C ILE A 101 5.72 0.75 5.17
N LYS A 102 6.43 1.67 5.84
CA LYS A 102 7.14 1.38 7.09
C LYS A 102 6.19 0.96 8.19
N GLU A 103 5.04 1.62 8.31
CA GLU A 103 4.05 1.29 9.32
C GLU A 103 3.39 -0.07 9.02
N CYS A 104 3.14 -0.39 7.75
CA CYS A 104 2.67 -1.71 7.35
C CYS A 104 3.67 -2.82 7.73
N GLN A 105 4.96 -2.63 7.40
CA GLN A 105 6.03 -3.55 7.81
C GLN A 105 6.11 -3.69 9.32
N TYR A 106 5.97 -2.58 10.06
CA TYR A 106 5.91 -2.62 11.50
C TYR A 106 4.73 -3.47 11.99
N GLN A 107 3.50 -3.15 11.58
CA GLN A 107 2.29 -3.84 12.04
C GLN A 107 2.29 -5.34 11.70
N PHE A 108 2.94 -5.74 10.61
CA PHE A 108 2.97 -7.12 10.15
C PHE A 108 4.30 -7.87 10.41
N ARG A 109 5.28 -7.27 11.09
CA ARG A 109 6.61 -7.87 11.36
C ARG A 109 6.59 -9.29 11.95
N HIS A 110 5.53 -9.61 12.68
CA HIS A 110 5.29 -10.87 13.38
C HIS A 110 4.21 -11.76 12.73
N ARG A 111 3.73 -11.40 11.53
CA ARG A 111 2.74 -12.18 10.74
C ARG A 111 3.44 -12.89 9.58
N ARG A 112 2.85 -13.97 9.04
CA ARG A 112 3.43 -14.76 7.92
C ARG A 112 3.66 -13.93 6.66
N TRP A 113 2.69 -13.08 6.32
CA TRP A 113 2.92 -11.95 5.44
C TRP A 113 3.38 -10.76 6.29
N ASN A 114 4.60 -10.28 6.07
CA ASN A 114 5.23 -9.23 6.88
C ASN A 114 5.25 -7.86 6.17
N CYS A 115 4.40 -7.67 5.16
CA CYS A 115 4.39 -6.47 4.33
C CYS A 115 5.74 -6.14 3.67
N SER A 116 6.54 -7.19 3.37
CA SER A 116 7.80 -7.06 2.66
C SER A 116 7.60 -6.44 1.28
N THR A 117 8.51 -5.55 0.90
CA THR A 117 8.57 -5.00 -0.45
C THR A 117 9.41 -5.92 -1.34
N VAL A 118 8.95 -6.19 -2.56
CA VAL A 118 9.61 -7.14 -3.49
C VAL A 118 10.49 -6.47 -4.53
N ASP A 119 10.12 -5.26 -4.97
CA ASP A 119 10.84 -4.47 -5.96
C ASP A 119 10.58 -2.97 -5.74
N ASN A 120 11.28 -2.09 -6.46
CA ASN A 120 11.13 -0.64 -6.33
C ASN A 120 9.97 -0.06 -7.16
N THR A 121 9.30 -0.85 -8.01
CA THR A 121 8.33 -0.34 -9.01
C THR A 121 6.89 -0.70 -8.67
N SER A 122 6.62 -1.95 -8.33
CA SER A 122 5.36 -2.45 -7.79
C SER A 122 5.28 -2.37 -6.27
N VAL A 123 6.43 -2.24 -5.59
CA VAL A 123 6.61 -2.13 -4.14
C VAL A 123 6.19 -3.40 -3.41
N PHE A 124 4.91 -3.76 -3.46
CA PHE A 124 4.34 -4.92 -2.79
C PHE A 124 4.14 -6.13 -3.73
N GLY A 125 4.34 -5.99 -5.05
CA GLY A 125 4.30 -7.11 -5.98
C GLY A 125 2.91 -7.65 -6.27
N ARG A 126 2.85 -8.94 -6.66
CA ARG A 126 1.63 -9.63 -7.08
C ARG A 126 0.62 -9.86 -5.96
N VAL A 127 1.03 -9.75 -4.68
CA VAL A 127 0.07 -9.84 -3.56
C VAL A 127 -1.04 -8.77 -3.68
N MET A 128 -0.70 -7.62 -4.28
CA MET A 128 -1.63 -6.52 -4.55
C MET A 128 -2.52 -6.75 -5.77
N GLN A 129 -2.47 -7.92 -6.41
CA GLN A 129 -3.44 -8.34 -7.44
C GLN A 129 -4.61 -9.12 -6.82
N ILE A 130 -4.44 -9.66 -5.61
CA ILE A 130 -5.47 -10.38 -4.85
C ILE A 130 -6.20 -9.39 -3.96
N GLY A 131 -7.53 -9.49 -3.88
CA GLY A 131 -8.40 -8.63 -3.07
C GLY A 131 -8.48 -9.08 -1.63
N SER A 132 -7.32 -9.39 -1.02
CA SER A 132 -7.23 -9.95 0.33
C SER A 132 -7.29 -8.88 1.42
N ARG A 133 -7.36 -9.33 2.68
CA ARG A 133 -7.29 -8.44 3.85
C ARG A 133 -5.98 -7.63 3.90
N GLU A 134 -4.87 -8.24 3.49
CA GLU A 134 -3.55 -7.60 3.45
C GLU A 134 -3.52 -6.45 2.43
N THR A 135 -4.15 -6.67 1.27
CA THR A 135 -4.37 -5.62 0.26
C THR A 135 -5.23 -4.50 0.82
N ALA A 136 -6.33 -4.82 1.50
CA ALA A 136 -7.22 -3.83 2.11
C ALA A 136 -6.48 -2.91 3.09
N PHE A 137 -5.67 -3.49 3.98
CA PHE A 137 -4.85 -2.73 4.92
C PHE A 137 -3.81 -1.87 4.20
N THR A 138 -3.12 -2.41 3.19
CA THR A 138 -2.10 -1.67 2.42
C THR A 138 -2.68 -0.42 1.75
N TYR A 139 -3.86 -0.52 1.13
CA TYR A 139 -4.55 0.64 0.54
C TYR A 139 -4.90 1.67 1.63
N ALA A 140 -5.47 1.22 2.76
CA ALA A 140 -5.85 2.11 3.85
C ALA A 140 -4.66 2.85 4.48
N VAL A 141 -3.59 2.13 4.88
CA VAL A 141 -2.42 2.73 5.54
C VAL A 141 -1.64 3.64 4.59
N SER A 142 -1.64 3.36 3.29
CA SER A 142 -1.00 4.22 2.29
C SER A 142 -1.77 5.52 2.09
N ALA A 143 -3.10 5.45 1.98
CA ALA A 143 -3.93 6.65 1.88
C ALA A 143 -3.82 7.50 3.17
N ALA A 144 -3.80 6.85 4.33
CA ALA A 144 -3.55 7.50 5.62
C ALA A 144 -2.18 8.19 5.66
N GLY A 145 -1.13 7.55 5.15
CA GLY A 145 0.22 8.12 5.07
C GLY A 145 0.27 9.41 4.28
N VAL A 146 -0.41 9.48 3.12
CA VAL A 146 -0.49 10.69 2.30
C VAL A 146 -1.25 11.81 3.01
N VAL A 147 -2.37 11.52 3.68
CA VAL A 147 -3.07 12.53 4.49
C VAL A 147 -2.16 13.09 5.58
N ASN A 148 -1.45 12.21 6.30
CA ASN A 148 -0.56 12.62 7.39
C ASN A 148 0.56 13.55 6.89
N ALA A 149 1.25 13.17 5.82
CA ALA A 149 2.36 13.95 5.27
C ALA A 149 1.89 15.31 4.71
N MET A 150 0.83 15.32 3.90
CA MET A 150 0.29 16.56 3.31
C MET A 150 -0.15 17.57 4.37
N SER A 151 -0.87 17.10 5.39
CA SER A 151 -1.41 17.96 6.43
C SER A 151 -0.32 18.61 7.30
N ARG A 152 0.78 17.88 7.54
CA ARG A 152 1.97 18.41 8.24
C ARG A 152 2.75 19.39 7.37
N ALA A 153 2.94 19.08 6.08
CA ALA A 153 3.60 19.98 5.13
C ALA A 153 2.86 21.32 5.00
N CYS A 154 1.53 21.32 4.99
CA CYS A 154 0.72 22.55 5.05
C CYS A 154 0.95 23.36 6.33
N ARG A 155 1.10 22.70 7.49
CA ARG A 155 1.37 23.36 8.77
C ARG A 155 2.77 23.97 8.80
N GLU A 156 3.72 23.32 8.15
CA GLU A 156 5.13 23.75 8.08
C GLU A 156 5.36 24.84 7.03
N GLY A 157 4.37 25.11 6.17
CA GLY A 157 4.47 26.14 5.13
C GLY A 157 5.24 25.69 3.88
N GLU A 158 5.40 24.39 3.72
CA GLU A 158 6.19 23.76 2.65
C GLU A 158 5.42 23.63 1.32
N LEU A 159 4.10 23.81 1.37
CA LEU A 159 3.21 23.72 0.22
C LEU A 159 2.61 25.08 -0.09
N SER A 160 2.73 25.51 -1.35
CA SER A 160 2.30 26.85 -1.79
C SER A 160 0.78 27.05 -1.79
N THR A 161 0.00 25.96 -1.85
CA THR A 161 -1.45 25.98 -2.05
C THR A 161 -2.26 25.82 -0.75
N CYS A 162 -1.59 25.64 0.38
CA CYS A 162 -2.24 25.50 1.68
C CYS A 162 -1.45 26.22 2.79
N GLY A 163 -2.03 26.24 3.99
CA GLY A 163 -1.39 26.75 5.19
C GLY A 163 -1.97 26.05 6.41
N CYS A 164 -1.84 26.68 7.58
CA CYS A 164 -2.36 26.15 8.84
C CYS A 164 -3.85 25.76 8.78
N SER A 165 -4.22 24.81 9.65
CA SER A 165 -5.61 24.40 9.85
C SER A 165 -6.54 25.59 10.10
N ARG A 166 -7.73 25.55 9.48
CA ARG A 166 -8.84 26.47 9.76
C ARG A 166 -9.93 25.82 10.61
N ALA A 167 -9.60 24.72 11.29
CA ALA A 167 -10.54 23.99 12.13
C ALA A 167 -11.13 24.92 13.19
N ALA A 168 -12.45 24.83 13.36
CA ALA A 168 -13.16 25.55 14.40
C ALA A 168 -12.76 25.04 15.78
N ARG A 169 -12.82 25.92 16.77
CA ARG A 169 -12.62 25.57 18.18
C ARG A 169 -13.61 24.46 18.59
N PRO A 170 -13.15 23.34 19.16
CA PRO A 170 -14.03 22.32 19.72
C PRO A 170 -14.93 22.87 20.83
N LYS A 171 -16.20 22.45 20.85
CA LYS A 171 -17.22 22.98 21.78
C LYS A 171 -16.93 22.62 23.24
N ASP A 172 -16.29 21.48 23.43
CA ASP A 172 -15.86 20.88 24.70
C ASP A 172 -14.54 21.47 25.22
N LEU A 173 -13.84 22.30 24.43
CA LEU A 173 -12.58 22.91 24.86
C LEU A 173 -12.83 23.98 25.96
N PRO A 174 -12.21 23.86 27.16
CA PRO A 174 -12.44 24.80 28.26
C PRO A 174 -12.20 26.25 27.87
N ARG A 175 -13.11 27.15 28.25
CA ARG A 175 -13.19 28.54 27.73
C ARG A 175 -11.91 29.35 27.95
N ASP A 176 -11.21 29.07 29.05
CA ASP A 176 -9.94 29.67 29.45
C ASP A 176 -8.75 29.24 28.57
N TRP A 177 -8.89 28.17 27.78
CA TRP A 177 -7.85 27.72 26.86
C TRP A 177 -8.00 28.47 25.54
N LEU A 178 -6.92 29.08 25.06
CA LEU A 178 -6.95 29.82 23.80
C LEU A 178 -6.93 28.84 22.63
N TRP A 179 -7.77 29.08 21.62
CA TRP A 179 -7.71 28.34 20.34
C TRP A 179 -6.93 29.16 19.34
N GLY A 180 -5.81 28.62 18.84
CA GLY A 180 -4.94 29.35 17.94
C GLY A 180 -3.62 28.62 17.70
N GLY A 181 -2.66 29.32 17.07
CA GLY A 181 -1.44 28.69 16.57
C GLY A 181 -1.63 28.06 15.18
N CYS A 182 -0.66 27.25 14.77
CA CYS A 182 -0.68 26.60 13.47
C CYS A 182 -0.90 25.09 13.63
N GLY A 183 -2.14 24.65 13.46
CA GLY A 183 -2.51 23.24 13.48
C GLY A 183 -2.34 22.54 12.13
N ASP A 184 -2.37 21.21 12.13
CA ASP A 184 -2.27 20.38 10.92
C ASP A 184 -3.51 20.57 10.03
N ASN A 185 -3.31 20.81 8.73
CA ASN A 185 -4.41 21.06 7.79
C ASN A 185 -4.96 19.74 7.24
N ILE A 186 -5.77 19.08 8.06
CA ILE A 186 -6.33 17.75 7.77
C ILE A 186 -7.30 17.79 6.60
N ASP A 187 -8.13 18.83 6.49
CA ASP A 187 -9.09 18.97 5.40
C ASP A 187 -8.39 19.04 4.04
N TYR A 188 -7.28 19.77 3.94
CA TYR A 188 -6.48 19.82 2.72
C TYR A 188 -5.87 18.46 2.40
N GLY A 189 -5.15 17.87 3.35
CA GLY A 189 -4.49 16.58 3.16
C GLY A 189 -5.48 15.48 2.80
N TYR A 190 -6.67 15.46 3.41
CA TYR A 190 -7.75 14.54 3.09
C TYR A 190 -8.21 14.66 1.64
N ARG A 191 -8.52 15.89 1.20
CA ARG A 191 -9.02 16.16 -0.16
C ARG A 191 -7.96 15.82 -1.21
N PHE A 192 -6.73 16.27 -1.00
CA PHE A 192 -5.64 15.99 -1.93
C PHE A 192 -5.34 14.49 -2.02
N ALA A 193 -5.25 13.79 -0.89
CA ALA A 193 -5.05 12.34 -0.88
C ALA A 193 -6.19 11.60 -1.60
N LYS A 194 -7.44 12.07 -1.47
CA LYS A 194 -8.58 11.51 -2.22
C LYS A 194 -8.40 11.67 -3.72
N GLU A 195 -8.05 12.86 -4.20
CA GLU A 195 -7.86 13.09 -5.63
C GLU A 195 -6.67 12.30 -6.19
N PHE A 196 -5.53 12.30 -5.49
CA PHE A 196 -4.32 11.65 -5.98
C PHE A 196 -4.31 10.12 -5.84
N VAL A 197 -4.67 9.59 -4.66
CA VAL A 197 -4.60 8.14 -4.39
C VAL A 197 -5.71 7.40 -5.12
N ASP A 198 -6.90 8.01 -5.26
CA ASP A 198 -8.03 7.36 -5.96
C ASP A 198 -7.97 7.55 -7.49
N ALA A 199 -7.12 8.45 -8.03
CA ALA A 199 -7.07 8.79 -9.46
C ALA A 199 -6.99 7.54 -10.36
N ARG A 200 -6.05 6.63 -10.07
CA ARG A 200 -5.86 5.39 -10.82
C ARG A 200 -7.11 4.51 -10.87
N GLU A 201 -7.80 4.38 -9.73
CA GLU A 201 -8.99 3.54 -9.62
C GLU A 201 -10.19 4.18 -10.33
N ARG A 202 -10.25 5.51 -10.38
CA ARG A 202 -11.30 6.28 -11.07
C ARG A 202 -11.12 6.35 -12.60
N GLU A 203 -9.88 6.32 -13.08
CA GLU A 203 -9.56 6.34 -14.51
C GLU A 203 -9.93 5.04 -15.23
N ARG A 204 -9.96 3.92 -14.50
CA ARG A 204 -10.24 2.59 -15.06
C ARG A 204 -11.74 2.36 -15.17
N ILE A 205 -12.22 2.22 -16.41
CA ILE A 205 -13.61 1.87 -16.68
C ILE A 205 -13.68 0.37 -16.96
N HIS A 206 -14.36 -0.36 -16.09
CA HIS A 206 -14.62 -1.79 -16.25
C HIS A 206 -16.11 -2.07 -16.36
N ALA A 207 -16.45 -3.21 -16.95
CA ALA A 207 -17.84 -3.65 -17.05
C ALA A 207 -18.45 -3.79 -15.64
N LYS A 208 -19.63 -3.18 -15.46
CA LYS A 208 -20.34 -3.25 -14.19
C LYS A 208 -20.65 -4.71 -13.84
N GLY A 209 -20.29 -5.12 -12.63
CA GLY A 209 -20.48 -6.50 -12.19
C GLY A 209 -19.26 -7.40 -12.41
N SER A 210 -18.19 -6.93 -13.06
CA SER A 210 -16.96 -7.70 -13.20
C SER A 210 -16.16 -7.75 -11.90
N TYR A 211 -15.22 -8.70 -11.82
CA TYR A 211 -14.28 -8.80 -10.69
C TYR A 211 -13.46 -7.49 -10.53
N GLU A 212 -13.00 -6.89 -11.63
CA GLU A 212 -12.26 -5.63 -11.62
C GLU A 212 -13.10 -4.47 -11.08
N SER A 213 -14.40 -4.46 -11.40
CA SER A 213 -15.34 -3.50 -10.82
C SER A 213 -15.47 -3.68 -9.31
N ALA A 214 -15.54 -4.92 -8.80
CA ALA A 214 -15.52 -5.21 -7.36
C ALA A 214 -14.23 -4.71 -6.69
N ARG A 215 -13.09 -4.96 -7.35
CA ARG A 215 -11.76 -4.57 -6.86
C ARG A 215 -11.62 -3.05 -6.73
N ILE A 216 -12.06 -2.29 -7.73
CA ILE A 216 -12.05 -0.82 -7.67
C ILE A 216 -12.89 -0.32 -6.50
N LEU A 217 -14.10 -0.86 -6.31
CA LEU A 217 -14.97 -0.49 -5.19
C LEU A 217 -14.33 -0.80 -3.83
N MET A 218 -13.66 -1.95 -3.71
CA MET A 218 -12.93 -2.35 -2.51
C MET A 218 -11.77 -1.38 -2.23
N ASN A 219 -10.94 -1.08 -3.24
CA ASN A 219 -9.79 -0.19 -3.12
C ASN A 219 -10.22 1.23 -2.70
N LEU A 220 -11.24 1.79 -3.34
CA LEU A 220 -11.79 3.11 -3.01
C LEU A 220 -12.36 3.16 -1.58
N HIS A 221 -13.04 2.10 -1.14
CA HIS A 221 -13.56 1.99 0.23
C HIS A 221 -12.42 1.96 1.26
N ASN A 222 -11.41 1.14 1.03
CA ASN A 222 -10.29 1.00 1.97
C ASN A 222 -9.41 2.26 2.02
N ASN A 223 -9.20 2.94 0.89
CA ASN A 223 -8.57 4.25 0.87
C ASN A 223 -9.34 5.26 1.73
N GLU A 224 -10.67 5.28 1.62
CA GLU A 224 -11.53 6.14 2.42
C GLU A 224 -11.43 5.82 3.92
N ALA A 225 -11.45 4.54 4.29
CA ALA A 225 -11.26 4.10 5.68
C ALA A 225 -9.92 4.59 6.25
N GLY A 226 -8.85 4.51 5.47
CA GLY A 226 -7.53 5.06 5.79
C GLY A 226 -7.56 6.56 6.08
N ARG A 227 -8.09 7.35 5.14
CA ARG A 227 -8.20 8.81 5.28
C ARG A 227 -9.04 9.21 6.50
N ARG A 228 -10.17 8.53 6.72
CA ARG A 228 -11.06 8.77 7.87
C ARG A 228 -10.40 8.45 9.20
N THR A 229 -9.59 7.39 9.27
CA THR A 229 -8.88 7.04 10.50
C THR A 229 -7.95 8.15 10.94
N VAL A 230 -7.21 8.75 10.00
CA VAL A 230 -6.35 9.93 10.29
C VAL A 230 -7.16 11.12 10.75
N TYR A 231 -8.29 11.40 10.08
CA TYR A 231 -9.17 12.51 10.43
C TYR A 231 -9.76 12.35 11.84
N ASN A 232 -10.25 11.16 12.17
CA ASN A 232 -10.93 10.89 13.43
C ASN A 232 -9.99 10.81 14.64
N LEU A 233 -8.73 10.42 14.43
CA LEU A 233 -7.73 10.34 15.50
C LEU A 233 -7.03 11.67 15.76
N ALA A 234 -7.28 12.70 14.97
CA ALA A 234 -6.78 14.03 15.24
C ALA A 234 -7.41 14.60 16.51
N ASP A 235 -6.60 15.28 17.31
CA ASP A 235 -7.00 15.73 18.63
C ASP A 235 -6.40 17.11 18.94
N VAL A 236 -6.88 17.73 20.01
CA VAL A 236 -6.40 19.00 20.51
C VAL A 236 -5.04 18.83 21.18
N ALA A 237 -4.02 19.49 20.63
CA ALA A 237 -2.74 19.66 21.29
C ALA A 237 -2.62 21.07 21.87
N CYS A 238 -1.97 21.21 23.02
CA CYS A 238 -1.82 22.49 23.72
C CYS A 238 -0.37 22.75 24.12
N LYS A 239 0.02 24.03 24.16
CA LYS A 239 1.28 24.51 24.74
C LYS A 239 1.03 25.53 25.84
N CYS A 240 1.79 25.40 26.91
CA CYS A 240 1.73 26.29 28.08
C CYS A 240 2.70 27.47 27.95
N HIS A 241 2.26 28.65 28.36
CA HIS A 241 2.95 29.94 28.19
C HIS A 241 3.10 30.74 29.50
N GLY A 242 2.80 30.14 30.65
CA GLY A 242 2.90 30.82 31.94
C GLY A 242 4.35 30.98 32.43
N VAL A 243 4.54 31.86 33.42
CA VAL A 243 5.83 32.11 34.07
C VAL A 243 6.44 30.78 34.54
N SER A 244 7.73 30.59 34.29
CA SER A 244 8.47 29.35 34.61
C SER A 244 7.89 28.07 33.98
N GLY A 245 7.18 28.17 32.85
CA GLY A 245 6.59 27.02 32.16
C GLY A 245 5.26 26.56 32.75
N SER A 246 4.64 27.36 33.62
CA SER A 246 3.30 27.07 34.14
C SER A 246 2.23 27.11 33.03
N CYS A 247 1.10 26.43 33.27
CA CYS A 247 -0.03 26.38 32.33
C CYS A 247 -1.14 27.39 32.66
N SER A 248 -0.80 28.52 33.31
CA SER A 248 -1.75 29.60 33.61
C SER A 248 -2.32 30.25 32.35
N LEU A 249 -1.53 30.27 31.27
CA LEU A 249 -1.97 30.55 29.92
C LEU A 249 -1.59 29.38 29.04
N LYS A 250 -2.51 28.92 28.18
CA LYS A 250 -2.20 27.94 27.17
C LYS A 250 -2.98 28.14 25.88
N THR A 251 -2.32 27.79 24.79
CA THR A 251 -2.84 27.88 23.44
C THR A 251 -2.91 26.49 22.84
N CYS A 252 -4.02 26.16 22.22
CA CYS A 252 -4.29 24.85 21.65
C CYS A 252 -4.67 24.94 20.17
N TRP A 253 -4.34 23.89 19.43
CA TRP A 253 -4.62 23.72 18.00
C TRP A 253 -5.00 22.28 17.69
N LEU A 254 -5.56 22.05 16.51
CA LEU A 254 -5.80 20.71 15.98
C LEU A 254 -4.48 20.10 15.53
N GLN A 255 -4.17 18.89 16.01
CA GLN A 255 -2.95 18.18 15.67
C GLN A 255 -3.25 16.73 15.30
N LEU A 256 -2.53 16.22 14.31
CA LEU A 256 -2.56 14.82 13.94
C LEU A 256 -1.98 13.95 15.05
N ALA A 257 -2.61 12.81 15.29
CA ALA A 257 -2.04 11.75 16.12
C ALA A 257 -0.68 11.28 15.59
N ASP A 258 0.08 10.65 16.48
CA ASP A 258 1.24 9.86 16.08
C ASP A 258 0.80 8.78 15.07
N PHE A 259 1.57 8.60 14.00
CA PHE A 259 1.21 7.69 12.93
C PHE A 259 1.15 6.22 13.40
N ARG A 260 1.87 5.87 14.47
CA ARG A 260 1.74 4.56 15.13
C ARG A 260 0.31 4.31 15.62
N LYS A 261 -0.35 5.31 16.22
CA LYS A 261 -1.76 5.18 16.66
C LYS A 261 -2.69 4.95 15.48
N VAL A 262 -2.41 5.57 14.32
CA VAL A 262 -3.15 5.33 13.08
C VAL A 262 -2.95 3.90 12.59
N GLY A 263 -1.70 3.43 12.60
CA GLY A 263 -1.35 2.05 12.25
C GLY A 263 -2.03 1.02 13.15
N ASP A 264 -2.03 1.25 14.46
CA ASP A 264 -2.67 0.39 15.45
C ASP A 264 -4.20 0.33 15.21
N ALA A 265 -4.85 1.48 15.04
CA ALA A 265 -6.29 1.55 14.76
C ALA A 265 -6.66 0.84 13.43
N LEU A 266 -5.88 1.05 12.37
CA LEU A 266 -6.09 0.32 11.10
C LEU A 266 -5.83 -1.18 11.25
N LYS A 267 -4.91 -1.57 12.14
CA LYS A 267 -4.55 -2.97 12.37
C LYS A 267 -5.67 -3.72 13.09
N GLU A 268 -6.39 -3.05 13.98
CA GLU A 268 -7.65 -3.55 14.57
C GLU A 268 -8.72 -3.71 13.48
N LYS A 269 -8.89 -2.72 12.59
CA LYS A 269 -9.83 -2.82 11.46
C LYS A 269 -9.49 -3.94 10.48
N TYR A 270 -8.20 -4.28 10.33
CA TYR A 270 -7.77 -5.44 9.54
C TYR A 270 -8.21 -6.77 10.18
N ASP A 271 -8.07 -6.92 11.51
CA ASP A 271 -8.44 -8.15 12.19
C ASP A 271 -9.97 -8.40 12.11
N SER A 272 -10.77 -7.32 12.04
CA SER A 272 -12.23 -7.37 11.89
C SER A 272 -12.74 -7.09 10.46
N ALA A 273 -11.90 -7.17 9.42
CA ALA A 273 -12.27 -6.80 8.06
C ALA A 273 -13.41 -7.69 7.50
N ALA A 274 -14.32 -7.09 6.73
CA ALA A 274 -15.50 -7.77 6.21
C ALA A 274 -15.28 -8.35 4.81
N ALA A 275 -15.62 -9.64 4.64
CA ALA A 275 -15.67 -10.28 3.33
C ALA A 275 -16.88 -9.78 2.52
N MET A 276 -16.63 -9.33 1.29
CA MET A 276 -17.63 -8.74 0.40
C MET A 276 -17.72 -9.52 -0.91
N ARG A 277 -18.88 -9.41 -1.57
CA ARG A 277 -19.14 -9.90 -2.92
C ARG A 277 -20.02 -8.92 -3.68
N LEU A 278 -20.05 -9.01 -5.00
CA LEU A 278 -21.01 -8.24 -5.78
C LEU A 278 -22.41 -8.85 -5.69
N ASN A 279 -23.41 -7.98 -5.61
CA ASN A 279 -24.80 -8.35 -5.86
C ASN A 279 -25.16 -8.18 -7.34
N SER A 280 -26.37 -8.60 -7.73
CA SER A 280 -26.88 -8.46 -9.10
C SER A 280 -26.95 -7.01 -9.60
N ARG A 281 -26.94 -6.02 -8.69
CA ARG A 281 -26.93 -4.58 -9.02
C ARG A 281 -25.51 -4.01 -9.14
N GLY A 282 -24.46 -4.83 -9.00
CA GLY A 282 -23.06 -4.42 -9.04
C GLY A 282 -22.60 -3.62 -7.82
N LYS A 283 -23.26 -3.78 -6.66
CA LYS A 283 -22.82 -3.19 -5.38
C LYS A 283 -22.11 -4.23 -4.53
N LEU A 284 -21.08 -3.81 -3.79
CA LEU A 284 -20.48 -4.64 -2.76
C LEU A 284 -21.47 -4.85 -1.61
N VAL A 285 -21.69 -6.11 -1.27
CA VAL A 285 -22.50 -6.55 -0.14
C VAL A 285 -21.73 -7.58 0.66
N GLN A 286 -21.97 -7.62 1.96
CA GLN A 286 -21.30 -8.57 2.85
C GLN A 286 -21.65 -10.01 2.47
N VAL A 287 -20.66 -10.90 2.48
CA VAL A 287 -20.85 -12.32 2.17
C VAL A 287 -21.75 -12.97 3.21
N ASN A 288 -21.48 -12.71 4.49
CA ASN A 288 -22.26 -13.24 5.60
C ASN A 288 -23.18 -12.14 6.16
N SER A 289 -24.48 -12.29 5.91
CA SER A 289 -25.53 -11.34 6.31
C SER A 289 -25.89 -11.37 7.80
N ARG A 290 -25.31 -12.29 8.60
CA ARG A 290 -25.52 -12.33 10.05
C ARG A 290 -24.74 -11.24 10.79
N PHE A 291 -23.71 -10.69 10.16
CA PHE A 291 -22.93 -9.60 10.71
C PHE A 291 -23.52 -8.24 10.33
N ASN A 292 -23.16 -7.22 11.09
CA ASN A 292 -23.48 -5.85 10.73
C ASN A 292 -22.74 -5.45 9.46
N SER A 293 -23.43 -4.67 8.61
CA SER A 293 -22.81 -4.13 7.40
C SER A 293 -21.64 -3.21 7.78
N PRO A 294 -20.50 -3.30 7.07
CA PRO A 294 -19.33 -2.48 7.37
C PRO A 294 -19.62 -1.00 7.16
N THR A 295 -19.08 -0.17 8.04
CA THR A 295 -19.08 1.29 7.91
C THR A 295 -18.00 1.76 6.95
N THR A 296 -17.96 3.06 6.67
CA THR A 296 -16.89 3.69 5.86
C THR A 296 -15.52 3.69 6.55
N GLN A 297 -15.44 3.30 7.83
CA GLN A 297 -14.20 3.19 8.60
C GLN A 297 -13.69 1.75 8.72
N ASP A 298 -14.51 0.77 8.31
CA ASP A 298 -14.15 -0.64 8.38
C ASP A 298 -13.46 -1.07 7.09
N LEU A 299 -12.52 -1.99 7.18
CA LEU A 299 -11.86 -2.54 6.00
C LEU A 299 -12.70 -3.65 5.38
N VAL A 300 -12.64 -3.74 4.05
CA VAL A 300 -13.37 -4.74 3.27
C VAL A 300 -12.43 -5.45 2.30
N TYR A 301 -12.72 -6.72 2.03
CA TYR A 301 -11.95 -7.55 1.10
C TYR A 301 -12.88 -8.44 0.27
N ILE A 302 -12.43 -8.89 -0.91
CA ILE A 302 -13.27 -9.68 -1.83
C ILE A 302 -12.73 -11.09 -2.10
N ASP A 303 -11.45 -11.34 -1.79
CA ASP A 303 -10.79 -12.63 -1.99
C ASP A 303 -10.20 -13.18 -0.70
N PRO A 304 -10.19 -14.51 -0.50
CA PRO A 304 -9.45 -15.11 0.60
C PRO A 304 -7.95 -14.79 0.50
N SER A 305 -7.30 -14.58 1.64
CA SER A 305 -5.84 -14.47 1.69
C SER A 305 -5.19 -15.77 1.21
N PRO A 306 -4.12 -15.71 0.40
CA PRO A 306 -3.38 -16.90 -0.02
C PRO A 306 -2.65 -17.54 1.16
N ASP A 307 -2.12 -18.75 0.95
CA ASP A 307 -1.21 -19.35 1.91
C ASP A 307 0.18 -18.68 1.86
N TYR A 308 0.50 -17.96 2.92
CA TYR A 308 1.80 -17.29 3.09
C TYR A 308 2.90 -18.20 3.66
N CYS A 309 2.61 -19.45 3.99
CA CYS A 309 3.59 -20.40 4.51
C CYS A 309 4.63 -20.80 3.47
N VAL A 310 4.20 -20.99 2.23
CA VAL A 310 5.03 -21.49 1.13
C VAL A 310 5.28 -20.36 0.12
N ARG A 311 6.49 -20.34 -0.44
CA ARG A 311 6.82 -19.42 -1.52
C ARG A 311 5.97 -19.75 -2.75
N ASN A 312 5.26 -18.75 -3.27
CA ASN A 312 4.41 -18.89 -4.44
C ASN A 312 4.44 -17.59 -5.25
N GLU A 313 5.13 -17.63 -6.38
CA GLU A 313 5.33 -16.48 -7.26
C GLU A 313 4.05 -15.97 -7.89
N SER A 314 3.06 -16.83 -8.14
CA SER A 314 1.77 -16.43 -8.71
C SER A 314 1.00 -15.52 -7.76
N THR A 315 0.97 -15.89 -6.47
CA THR A 315 0.31 -15.10 -5.41
C THR A 315 1.18 -13.97 -4.86
N GLY A 316 2.47 -13.97 -5.15
CA GLY A 316 3.46 -13.07 -4.54
C GLY A 316 3.85 -13.45 -3.10
N SER A 317 3.52 -14.65 -2.63
CA SER A 317 3.96 -15.14 -1.33
C SER A 317 5.46 -15.45 -1.35
N LEU A 318 6.21 -14.91 -0.39
CA LEU A 318 7.64 -15.21 -0.22
C LEU A 318 7.90 -16.49 0.59
N GLY A 319 6.87 -17.01 1.28
CA GLY A 319 7.01 -18.10 2.24
C GLY A 319 7.58 -17.66 3.60
N THR A 320 7.61 -18.58 4.56
CA THR A 320 8.15 -18.33 5.91
C THR A 320 9.48 -19.01 6.20
N GLN A 321 10.03 -19.76 5.25
CA GLN A 321 11.35 -20.36 5.38
C GLN A 321 12.42 -19.28 5.62
N GLY A 322 13.35 -19.53 6.55
CA GLY A 322 14.41 -18.58 6.91
C GLY A 322 13.95 -17.42 7.81
N ARG A 323 12.69 -17.38 8.22
CA ARG A 323 12.19 -16.33 9.12
C ARG A 323 12.48 -16.64 10.58
N LEU A 324 12.79 -15.59 11.34
CA LEU A 324 12.86 -15.65 12.79
C LEU A 324 11.48 -15.94 13.39
N CYS A 325 11.47 -16.77 14.41
CA CYS A 325 10.29 -17.08 15.21
C CYS A 325 10.62 -17.07 16.70
N ASN A 326 9.58 -16.94 17.52
CA ASN A 326 9.68 -16.94 18.97
C ASN A 326 9.25 -18.30 19.52
N LYS A 327 10.17 -19.05 20.13
CA LYS A 327 9.86 -20.38 20.70
C LYS A 327 8.89 -20.31 21.88
N THR A 328 8.88 -19.20 22.61
CA THR A 328 8.07 -19.04 23.83
C THR A 328 6.67 -18.47 23.58
N SER A 329 6.43 -17.92 22.38
CA SER A 329 5.14 -17.33 22.04
C SER A 329 4.20 -18.40 21.50
N GLU A 330 2.96 -18.41 22.00
CA GLU A 330 1.83 -19.14 21.42
C GLU A 330 1.10 -18.33 20.33
N GLY A 331 1.51 -17.07 20.13
CA GLY A 331 0.97 -16.17 19.14
C GLY A 331 1.51 -16.42 17.72
N MET A 332 1.19 -15.53 16.79
CA MET A 332 1.58 -15.67 15.38
C MET A 332 3.08 -15.53 15.11
N ASP A 333 3.83 -14.89 16.00
CA ASP A 333 5.30 -14.91 16.01
C ASP A 333 5.87 -16.22 16.54
N GLY A 334 5.03 -17.04 17.18
CA GLY A 334 5.36 -18.37 17.70
C GLY A 334 5.92 -19.29 16.63
N CYS A 335 6.94 -20.07 16.94
CA CYS A 335 7.56 -20.97 15.96
C CYS A 335 6.60 -22.02 15.38
N GLU A 336 5.60 -22.46 16.14
CA GLU A 336 4.58 -23.38 15.65
C GLU A 336 3.76 -22.75 14.51
N LEU A 337 3.29 -21.51 14.70
CA LEU A 337 2.45 -20.80 13.74
C LEU A 337 3.25 -20.14 12.62
N MET A 338 4.40 -19.52 12.91
CA MET A 338 5.26 -18.86 11.92
C MET A 338 5.87 -19.87 10.94
N CYS A 339 6.33 -21.02 11.44
CA CYS A 339 7.00 -22.04 10.63
C CYS A 339 6.01 -23.06 10.02
N CYS A 340 4.71 -22.91 10.28
CA CYS A 340 3.65 -23.71 9.66
C CYS A 340 3.86 -25.22 9.86
N GLY A 341 4.29 -25.64 11.05
CA GLY A 341 4.54 -27.04 11.38
C GLY A 341 5.80 -27.67 10.77
N ARG A 342 6.60 -26.95 9.96
CA ARG A 342 7.85 -27.49 9.37
C ARG A 342 9.00 -27.63 10.37
N GLY A 343 8.83 -27.11 11.59
CA GLY A 343 9.87 -27.00 12.60
C GLY A 343 10.79 -25.80 12.35
N TYR A 344 11.81 -25.69 13.20
CA TYR A 344 12.76 -24.58 13.20
C TYR A 344 14.16 -25.09 13.60
N ASP A 345 15.18 -24.38 13.16
CA ASP A 345 16.56 -24.56 13.59
C ASP A 345 16.90 -23.56 14.69
N GLN A 346 17.78 -23.95 15.61
CA GLN A 346 18.25 -23.12 16.72
C GLN A 346 19.72 -22.77 16.51
N PHE A 347 20.04 -21.49 16.60
CA PHE A 347 21.40 -20.99 16.50
C PHE A 347 21.70 -20.03 17.65
N LYS A 348 22.90 -20.11 18.21
CA LYS A 348 23.38 -19.11 19.18
C LYS A 348 23.97 -17.93 18.43
N THR A 349 23.47 -16.73 18.70
CA THR A 349 24.03 -15.50 18.15
C THR A 349 24.48 -14.57 19.27
N VAL A 350 25.49 -13.75 18.99
CA VAL A 350 25.92 -12.70 19.91
C VAL A 350 25.11 -11.45 19.60
N GLN A 351 24.13 -11.15 20.44
CA GLN A 351 23.38 -9.90 20.37
C GLN A 351 24.17 -8.81 21.10
N THR A 352 24.48 -7.73 20.39
CA THR A 352 25.14 -6.57 20.98
C THR A 352 24.13 -5.44 21.17
N GLU A 353 23.96 -4.98 22.40
CA GLU A 353 23.09 -3.86 22.72
C GLU A 353 23.81 -2.76 23.50
N ARG A 354 23.20 -1.56 23.52
CA ARG A 354 23.69 -0.43 24.31
C ARG A 354 23.14 -0.56 25.72
N CYS A 355 24.02 -0.81 26.67
CA CYS A 355 23.68 -1.03 28.07
C CYS A 355 24.38 0.00 28.96
N HIS A 356 23.98 0.08 30.23
CA HIS A 356 24.57 0.97 31.23
C HIS A 356 24.76 2.41 30.74
N CYS A 357 23.74 2.93 30.06
CA CYS A 357 23.74 4.28 29.52
C CYS A 357 23.73 5.31 30.65
N LYS A 358 24.72 6.20 30.66
CA LYS A 358 24.80 7.34 31.57
C LYS A 358 24.66 8.63 30.78
N PHE A 359 23.75 9.49 31.22
CA PHE A 359 23.65 10.85 30.72
C PHE A 359 24.76 11.70 31.33
N HIS A 360 25.52 12.39 30.48
CA HIS A 360 26.51 13.36 30.90
C HIS A 360 25.92 14.76 30.67
N TRP A 361 25.76 15.52 31.75
CA TRP A 361 25.32 16.91 31.70
C TRP A 361 26.35 17.72 30.88
N CYS A 362 25.89 18.34 29.78
CA CYS A 362 26.60 18.71 28.53
C CYS A 362 26.20 17.90 27.28
N CYS A 363 25.06 17.20 27.36
CA CYS A 363 24.16 16.82 26.26
C CYS A 363 24.53 15.56 25.46
N TYR A 364 25.19 14.58 26.08
CA TYR A 364 25.37 13.29 25.45
C TYR A 364 25.13 12.12 26.40
N VAL A 365 24.69 11.00 25.82
CA VAL A 365 24.52 9.73 26.53
C VAL A 365 25.68 8.82 26.16
N LYS A 366 26.46 8.42 27.16
CA LYS A 366 27.52 7.42 26.99
C LYS A 366 27.01 6.07 27.46
N CYS A 367 26.91 5.12 26.53
CA CYS A 367 26.54 3.74 26.84
C CYS A 367 27.76 2.83 26.64
N LYS A 368 27.79 1.71 27.38
CA LYS A 368 28.68 0.59 27.06
C LYS A 368 28.00 -0.29 26.00
N LYS A 369 28.79 -1.08 25.29
CA LYS A 369 28.26 -2.18 24.46
C LYS A 369 28.27 -3.43 25.33
N CYS A 370 27.10 -4.00 25.58
CA CYS A 370 26.98 -5.31 26.20
C CYS A 370 26.72 -6.34 25.11
N THR A 371 27.31 -7.52 25.27
CA THR A 371 27.12 -8.65 24.37
C THR A 371 26.50 -9.78 25.17
N GLU A 372 25.38 -10.29 24.71
CA GLU A 372 24.71 -11.46 25.27
C GLU A 372 24.62 -12.55 24.19
N ILE A 373 24.82 -13.81 24.59
CA ILE A 373 24.61 -14.95 23.71
C ILE A 373 23.14 -15.35 23.82
N VAL A 374 22.36 -15.09 22.79
CA VAL A 374 20.93 -15.40 22.73
C VAL A 374 20.66 -16.52 21.75
N ASP A 375 19.69 -17.37 22.07
CA ASP A 375 19.19 -18.39 21.16
C ASP A 375 18.23 -17.74 20.15
N GLN A 376 18.50 -17.92 18.85
CA GLN A 376 17.62 -17.56 17.75
C GLN A 376 17.03 -18.80 17.11
N PHE A 377 15.74 -18.72 16.77
CA PHE A 377 14.99 -19.79 16.14
C PHE A 377 14.57 -19.35 14.74
N VAL A 378 14.88 -20.17 13.73
CA VAL A 378 14.64 -19.85 12.32
C VAL A 378 13.82 -20.95 11.68
N CYS A 379 12.75 -20.60 10.99
CA CYS A 379 11.88 -21.58 10.32
C CYS A 379 12.59 -22.35 9.20
N LYS A 380 12.34 -23.66 9.15
CA LYS A 380 12.84 -24.57 8.11
C LYS A 380 12.17 -24.36 6.75
#